data_AF-A0A4Q3VF17-F1
#
_entry.id   AF-A0A4Q3VF17-F1
#
_cell.length_a   1.000
_cell.length_b   1.000
_cell.length_c   1.000
_cell.angle_alpha   90.00
_cell.angle_beta   90.00
_cell.angle_gamma   90.00
#
_symmetry.space_group_name_H-M   'P 1'
#
loop_
_entity.id
_entity.type
_entity.pdbx_description
1 polymer ?
#
loop_
_entity_poly.entity_id
_entity_poly.type
_entity_poly.pdbx_seq_one_letter_code
_entity_poly.pdbx_strand_id
1 'polypeptide(L)'
;MDKSEIKLLAALVIVLLVALGTCLGPPLFLGSLMPVEQEEKFRKTSPDGRIDAVLFTRDAGATTSTAYFLSLVERGDAPRADKASLVADGVNDGIQMVWESDRILRVRFPASRFFQEETRAEIDGRTVEIRLKKGGPRLY
;
A
#
# COMPACT_ATOMS: atom_id res chain seq x y z
N MET A 1 13.92 19.88 -60.85
CA MET A 1 13.38 19.23 -59.65
C MET A 1 11.88 19.43 -59.68
N ASP A 2 11.16 18.33 -59.89
CA ASP A 2 9.74 18.35 -60.19
C ASP A 2 8.89 18.43 -58.90
N LYS A 3 7.68 18.97 -58.96
CA LYS A 3 6.80 19.13 -57.78
C LYS A 3 6.46 17.80 -57.11
N SER A 4 6.54 16.69 -57.87
CA SER A 4 6.38 15.32 -57.39
C SER A 4 7.56 14.86 -56.52
N GLU A 5 8.79 15.25 -56.86
CA GLU A 5 10.02 14.91 -56.13
C GLU A 5 10.09 15.64 -54.78
N ILE A 6 9.64 16.91 -54.74
CA ILE A 6 9.58 17.71 -53.50
C ILE A 6 8.57 17.10 -52.51
N LYS A 7 7.44 16.60 -53.00
CA LYS A 7 6.43 15.92 -52.16
C LYS A 7 6.95 14.60 -51.60
N LEU A 8 7.69 13.84 -52.41
CA LEU A 8 8.28 12.56 -52.00
C LEU A 8 9.34 12.74 -50.91
N LEU A 9 10.21 13.75 -51.06
CA LEU A 9 11.24 14.10 -50.09
C LEU A 9 10.63 14.61 -48.77
N ALA A 10 9.60 15.46 -48.84
CA ALA A 10 8.91 15.94 -47.65
C ALA A 10 8.23 14.81 -46.87
N ALA A 11 7.59 13.86 -47.57
CA ALA A 11 6.97 12.69 -46.95
C ALA A 11 8.02 11.78 -46.28
N LEU A 12 9.18 11.58 -46.91
CA LEU A 12 10.26 10.75 -46.37
C LEU A 12 10.86 11.37 -45.09
N VAL A 13 11.04 12.70 -45.06
CA VAL A 13 11.57 13.42 -43.89
C VAL A 13 10.58 13.35 -42.72
N ILE A 14 9.27 13.46 -42.97
CA ILE A 14 8.25 13.35 -41.92
C ILE A 14 8.24 11.94 -41.31
N VAL A 15 8.32 10.90 -42.14
CA VAL A 15 8.40 9.50 -41.65
C VAL A 15 9.67 9.27 -40.84
N LEU A 16 10.80 9.83 -41.27
CA LEU A 16 12.07 9.70 -40.57
C LEU A 16 12.06 10.42 -39.21
N LEU A 17 11.44 11.59 -39.12
CA LEU A 17 11.28 12.34 -37.86
C LEU A 17 10.35 11.62 -36.87
N VAL A 18 9.29 10.97 -37.35
CA VAL A 18 8.40 10.15 -36.50
C VAL A 18 9.10 8.90 -36.00
N ALA A 19 9.92 8.24 -36.84
CA ALA A 19 10.67 7.04 -36.45
C ALA A 19 11.83 7.36 -35.49
N LEU A 20 12.49 8.52 -35.63
CA LEU A 20 13.56 8.95 -34.71
C LEU A 20 13.01 9.47 -33.37
N GLY A 21 11.82 10.07 -33.37
CA GLY A 21 11.14 10.53 -32.15
C GLY A 21 10.67 9.39 -31.23
N THR A 22 10.46 8.18 -31.76
CA THR A 22 10.01 7.01 -31.00
C THR A 22 11.15 6.10 -30.51
N CYS A 23 12.37 6.24 -31.04
CA CYS A 23 13.52 5.45 -30.60
C CYS A 23 14.49 6.18 -29.65
N LEU A 24 14.41 7.52 -29.54
CA LEU A 24 15.25 8.35 -28.67
C LEU A 24 14.45 9.15 -27.63
N GLY A 25 13.20 8.76 -27.36
CA GLY A 25 12.49 9.20 -26.16
C GLY A 25 13.06 8.47 -24.94
N PRO A 26 13.45 9.17 -23.86
CA PRO A 26 14.15 8.54 -22.74
C PRO A 26 13.27 7.44 -22.12
N PRO A 27 13.77 6.21 -21.91
CA PRO A 27 13.04 5.18 -21.16
C PRO A 27 13.15 5.46 -19.65
N LEU A 28 13.03 6.73 -19.25
CA LEU A 28 13.23 7.18 -17.86
C LEU A 28 12.01 7.91 -17.27
N PHE A 29 10.94 8.12 -18.04
CA PHE A 29 9.70 8.72 -17.52
C PHE A 29 8.55 7.73 -17.27
N LEU A 30 8.67 6.46 -17.67
CA LEU A 30 7.65 5.44 -17.40
C LEU A 30 7.88 4.62 -16.11
N GLY A 31 8.95 4.91 -15.34
CA GLY A 31 9.11 4.31 -14.00
C GLY A 31 8.07 4.81 -12.98
N SER A 32 7.38 5.92 -13.28
CA SER A 32 6.45 6.59 -12.36
C SER A 32 4.98 6.18 -12.52
N LEU A 33 4.64 5.25 -13.41
CA LEU A 33 3.25 4.85 -13.68
C LEU A 33 2.87 3.48 -13.12
N MET A 34 3.76 2.80 -12.39
CA MET A 34 3.35 1.59 -11.70
C MET A 34 2.40 1.96 -10.56
N PRO A 35 1.13 1.52 -10.60
CA PRO A 35 0.20 1.76 -9.51
C PRO A 35 0.81 1.16 -8.25
N VAL A 36 0.85 1.95 -7.18
CA VAL A 36 1.29 1.44 -5.88
C VAL A 36 0.34 0.33 -5.48
N GLU A 37 0.84 -0.90 -5.47
CA GLU A 37 0.03 -2.08 -5.21
C GLU A 37 -0.29 -2.17 -3.73
N GLN A 38 -1.58 -2.30 -3.41
CA GLN A 38 -2.08 -2.48 -2.06
C GLN A 38 -2.73 -3.87 -1.97
N GLU A 39 -2.27 -4.67 -1.01
CA GLU A 39 -2.74 -6.03 -0.82
C GLU A 39 -3.26 -6.22 0.61
N GLU A 40 -4.55 -6.55 0.75
CA GLU A 40 -5.13 -6.93 2.03
C GLU A 40 -4.63 -8.32 2.44
N LYS A 41 -3.99 -8.41 3.61
CA LYS A 41 -3.45 -9.67 4.12
C LYS A 41 -4.49 -10.43 4.93
N PHE A 42 -5.18 -9.74 5.84
CA PHE A 42 -6.31 -10.30 6.57
C PHE A 42 -7.10 -9.23 7.34
N ARG A 43 -8.34 -9.58 7.66
CA ARG A 43 -9.34 -8.74 8.33
C ARG A 43 -9.90 -9.42 9.58
N LYS A 44 -10.13 -8.65 10.63
CA LYS A 44 -10.79 -9.09 11.86
C LYS A 44 -11.89 -8.11 12.24
N THR A 45 -13.13 -8.55 12.19
CA THR A 45 -14.28 -7.76 12.65
C THR A 45 -14.32 -7.73 14.18
N SER A 46 -14.63 -6.57 14.74
CA SER A 46 -14.86 -6.38 16.17
C SER A 46 -16.01 -7.25 16.69
N PRO A 47 -16.04 -7.59 17.99
CA PRO A 47 -17.10 -8.41 18.57
C PRO A 47 -18.51 -7.83 18.40
N ASP A 48 -18.64 -6.49 18.34
CA ASP A 48 -19.92 -5.81 18.11
C ASP A 48 -20.32 -5.74 16.62
N GLY A 49 -19.45 -6.21 15.72
CA GLY A 49 -19.72 -6.30 14.29
C GLY A 49 -19.68 -4.97 13.53
N ARG A 50 -19.14 -3.89 14.11
CA ARG A 50 -19.18 -2.53 13.54
C ARG A 50 -17.88 -2.08 12.90
N ILE A 51 -16.74 -2.53 13.40
CA ILE A 51 -15.41 -2.08 12.97
C ILE A 51 -14.63 -3.27 12.45
N ASP A 52 -13.95 -3.10 11.33
CA ASP A 52 -12.95 -4.05 10.85
C ASP A 52 -11.54 -3.53 11.14
N ALA A 53 -10.73 -4.38 11.77
CA ALA A 53 -9.28 -4.22 11.79
C ALA A 53 -8.70 -4.89 10.56
N VAL A 54 -8.10 -4.11 9.66
CA VAL A 54 -7.60 -4.58 8.38
C VAL A 54 -6.09 -4.39 8.33
N LEU A 55 -5.37 -5.51 8.17
CA LEU A 55 -3.94 -5.49 7.91
C LEU A 55 -3.70 -5.63 6.41
N PHE A 56 -2.94 -4.71 5.84
CA PHE A 56 -2.61 -4.68 4.43
C PHE A 56 -1.16 -4.25 4.22
N THR A 57 -0.60 -4.60 3.08
CA THR A 57 0.72 -4.15 2.65
C THR A 57 0.59 -3.18 1.50
N ARG A 58 1.59 -2.30 1.37
CA ARG A 58 1.71 -1.37 0.25
C ARG A 58 3.13 -1.44 -0.27
N ASP A 59 3.30 -1.79 -1.55
CA ASP A 59 4.63 -1.85 -2.18
C ASP A 59 4.94 -0.54 -2.88
N ALA A 60 5.97 0.17 -2.41
CA ALA A 60 6.44 1.43 -3.01
C ALA A 60 7.50 1.22 -4.10
N GLY A 61 7.80 -0.03 -4.47
CA GLY A 61 8.67 -0.41 -5.59
C GLY A 61 9.89 -1.25 -5.18
N ALA A 62 10.64 -1.69 -6.20
CA ALA A 62 11.66 -2.75 -6.13
C ALA A 62 12.82 -2.55 -5.12
N THR A 63 12.97 -1.38 -4.50
CA THR A 63 14.06 -1.09 -3.54
C THR A 63 13.57 -0.80 -2.12
N THR A 64 12.25 -0.88 -1.87
CA THR A 64 11.67 -0.61 -0.55
C THR A 64 11.30 -1.90 0.17
N SER A 65 11.59 -1.97 1.48
CA SER A 65 11.05 -3.03 2.32
C SER A 65 9.53 -2.93 2.40
N THR A 66 8.83 -4.07 2.35
CA THR A 66 7.36 -4.11 2.48
C THR A 66 6.93 -3.51 3.81
N ALA A 67 6.14 -2.44 3.74
CA ALA A 67 5.50 -1.84 4.91
C ALA A 67 4.12 -2.47 5.12
N TYR A 68 3.83 -2.77 6.38
CA TYR A 68 2.56 -3.26 6.87
C TYR A 68 1.79 -2.12 7.50
N PHE A 69 0.54 -1.99 7.10
CA PHE A 69 -0.38 -0.97 7.57
C PHE A 69 -1.55 -1.65 8.26
N LEU A 70 -1.95 -1.10 9.39
CA LEU A 70 -3.18 -1.47 10.09
C LEU A 70 -4.12 -0.28 10.07
N SER A 71 -5.31 -0.47 9.49
CA SER A 71 -6.40 0.49 9.55
C SER A 71 -7.58 -0.11 10.30
N LEU A 72 -8.19 0.72 11.15
CA LEU A 72 -9.56 0.50 11.56
C LEU A 72 -10.48 1.16 10.55
N VAL A 73 -11.49 0.44 10.08
CA VAL A 73 -12.48 0.92 9.12
C VAL A 73 -13.88 0.49 9.55
N GLU A 74 -14.91 1.17 9.04
CA GLU A 74 -16.28 0.66 9.18
C GLU A 74 -16.40 -0.70 8.50
N ARG A 75 -17.31 -1.53 8.98
CA ARG A 75 -17.43 -2.89 8.48
C ARG A 75 -17.63 -2.92 6.96
N GLY A 76 -16.75 -3.66 6.28
CA GLY A 76 -16.78 -3.86 4.83
C GLY A 76 -16.04 -2.79 4.03
N ASP A 77 -15.58 -1.71 4.66
CA ASP A 77 -14.87 -0.64 3.96
C ASP A 77 -13.45 -1.05 3.58
N ALA A 78 -12.94 -0.36 2.55
CA ALA A 78 -11.57 -0.50 2.07
C ALA A 78 -10.60 0.25 3.00
N PRO A 79 -9.47 -0.36 3.39
CA PRO A 79 -8.46 0.34 4.16
C PRO A 79 -7.73 1.37 3.32
N ARG A 80 -7.28 2.46 3.97
CA ARG A 80 -6.53 3.52 3.32
C ARG A 80 -5.23 3.80 4.06
N ALA A 81 -4.11 3.76 3.35
CA ALA A 81 -2.77 3.96 3.91
C ALA A 81 -2.58 5.34 4.56
N ASP A 82 -3.23 6.39 4.03
CA ASP A 82 -3.21 7.76 4.58
C ASP A 82 -3.93 7.87 5.94
N LYS A 83 -4.73 6.86 6.31
CA LYS A 83 -5.45 6.76 7.58
C LYS A 83 -5.05 5.53 8.39
N ALA A 84 -3.85 5.01 8.17
CA ALA A 84 -3.36 3.86 8.94
C ALA A 84 -3.22 4.25 10.43
N SER A 85 -3.82 3.45 11.30
CA SER A 85 -3.69 3.56 12.74
C SER A 85 -2.31 3.11 13.23
N LEU A 86 -1.63 2.27 12.43
CA LEU A 86 -0.28 1.81 12.69
C LEU A 86 0.44 1.47 11.39
N VAL A 87 1.76 1.74 11.38
CA VAL A 87 2.68 1.38 10.30
C VAL A 87 3.86 0.62 10.90
N ALA A 88 4.25 -0.50 10.28
CA ALA A 88 5.39 -1.32 10.69
C ALA A 88 6.17 -1.82 9.47
N ASP A 89 7.48 -1.98 9.61
CA ASP A 89 8.38 -2.52 8.59
C ASP A 89 9.20 -3.70 9.13
N GLY A 90 9.84 -4.44 8.22
CA GLY A 90 10.72 -5.57 8.56
C GLY A 90 10.02 -6.72 9.28
N VAL A 91 8.70 -6.84 9.12
CA VAL A 91 7.90 -7.86 9.79
C VAL A 91 8.00 -9.18 9.05
N ASN A 92 8.40 -10.24 9.75
CA ASN A 92 8.31 -11.62 9.25
C ASN A 92 6.88 -12.18 9.40
N ASP A 93 6.58 -13.27 8.69
CA ASP A 93 5.31 -14.00 8.79
C ASP A 93 4.84 -14.24 10.23
N GLY A 94 3.52 -14.18 10.44
CA GLY A 94 2.89 -14.50 11.72
C GLY A 94 2.42 -13.30 12.55
N ILE A 95 2.07 -12.18 11.91
CA ILE A 95 1.28 -11.13 12.57
C ILE A 95 -0.06 -11.72 13.01
N GLN A 96 -0.48 -11.41 14.24
CA GLN A 96 -1.76 -11.87 14.77
C GLN A 96 -2.56 -10.68 15.28
N MET A 97 -3.86 -10.67 15.01
CA MET A 97 -4.81 -9.69 15.52
C MET A 97 -5.95 -10.41 16.23
N VAL A 98 -6.21 -10.00 17.47
CA VAL A 98 -7.32 -10.51 18.27
C VAL A 98 -7.99 -9.34 18.97
N TRP A 99 -9.31 -9.27 18.86
CA TRP A 99 -10.12 -8.35 19.63
C TRP A 99 -10.29 -8.90 21.05
N GLU A 100 -9.86 -8.15 22.06
CA GLU A 100 -10.14 -8.49 23.46
C GLU A 100 -11.52 -8.00 23.88
N SER A 101 -11.98 -6.90 23.27
CA SER A 101 -13.32 -6.33 23.42
C SER A 101 -13.71 -5.56 22.15
N ASP A 102 -14.87 -4.92 22.14
CA ASP A 102 -15.30 -3.99 21.08
C ASP A 102 -14.40 -2.75 20.94
N ARG A 103 -13.56 -2.45 21.95
CA ARG A 103 -12.70 -1.25 22.01
C ARG A 103 -11.22 -1.55 22.18
N ILE A 104 -10.83 -2.81 22.31
CA ILE A 104 -9.43 -3.18 22.55
C ILE A 104 -9.01 -4.21 21.50
N LEU A 105 -8.13 -3.80 20.60
CA LEU A 105 -7.48 -4.65 19.62
C LEU A 105 -6.07 -4.98 20.08
N ARG A 106 -5.77 -6.26 20.27
CA ARG A 106 -4.40 -6.73 20.50
C ARG A 106 -3.79 -7.16 19.18
N VAL A 107 -2.64 -6.57 18.87
CA VAL A 107 -1.85 -6.89 17.69
C VAL A 107 -0.50 -7.43 18.13
N ARG A 108 -0.12 -8.57 17.60
CA ARG A 108 1.16 -9.19 17.86
C ARG A 108 2.01 -9.18 16.62
N PHE A 109 3.23 -8.67 16.77
CA PHE A 109 4.26 -8.67 15.75
C PHE A 109 5.43 -9.56 16.19
N PRO A 110 5.80 -10.61 15.42
CA PRO A 110 6.88 -11.53 15.80
C PRO A 110 8.25 -10.85 15.86
N ALA A 111 8.55 -9.98 14.89
CA ALA A 111 9.85 -9.34 14.74
C ALA A 111 9.71 -8.02 13.99
N SER A 112 9.26 -6.96 14.67
CA SER A 112 9.38 -5.61 14.11
C SER A 112 9.80 -4.58 15.15
N ARG A 113 10.27 -3.44 14.65
CA ARG A 113 10.61 -2.26 15.43
C ARG A 113 9.35 -1.39 15.47
N PHE A 114 8.70 -1.32 16.63
CA PHE A 114 7.65 -0.33 16.90
C PHE A 114 8.09 0.51 18.10
N PHE A 115 7.89 1.81 18.01
CA PHE A 115 8.39 2.79 18.99
C PHE A 115 7.43 2.99 20.18
N GLN A 116 6.23 2.43 20.11
CA GLN A 116 5.20 2.52 21.15
C GLN A 116 4.57 1.13 21.34
N GLU A 117 4.14 0.81 22.55
CA GLU A 117 3.45 -0.46 22.87
C GLU A 117 1.92 -0.33 22.84
N GLU A 118 1.40 0.90 22.89
CA GLU A 118 -0.02 1.20 22.83
C GLU A 118 -0.22 2.40 21.91
N THR A 119 -1.29 2.38 21.12
CA THR A 119 -1.78 3.56 20.40
C THR A 119 -3.30 3.59 20.45
N ARG A 120 -3.89 4.74 20.19
CA ARG A 120 -5.35 4.91 20.15
C ARG A 120 -5.74 5.45 18.79
N ALA A 121 -6.76 4.84 18.22
CA ALA A 121 -7.34 5.27 16.96
C ALA A 121 -8.80 5.67 17.18
N GLU A 122 -9.21 6.77 16.56
CA GLU A 122 -10.60 7.21 16.57
C GLU A 122 -11.27 6.85 15.25
N ILE A 123 -12.45 6.23 15.35
CA ILE A 123 -13.27 5.87 14.20
C ILE A 123 -14.75 6.01 14.57
N ASP A 124 -15.52 6.74 13.75
CA ASP A 124 -16.95 6.98 14.01
C ASP A 124 -17.24 7.47 15.46
N GLY A 125 -16.41 8.39 15.96
CA GLY A 125 -16.50 8.92 17.33
C GLY A 125 -16.18 7.90 18.43
N ARG A 126 -15.61 6.74 18.09
CA ARG A 126 -15.20 5.70 19.03
C ARG A 126 -13.68 5.65 19.10
N THR A 127 -13.16 5.65 20.32
CA THR A 127 -11.75 5.38 20.56
C THR A 127 -11.53 3.89 20.73
N VAL A 128 -10.69 3.31 19.86
CA VAL A 128 -10.19 1.95 19.96
C VAL A 128 -8.74 1.99 20.42
N GLU A 129 -8.45 1.24 21.48
CA GLU A 129 -7.11 1.02 22.00
C GLU A 129 -6.45 -0.13 21.22
N ILE A 130 -5.27 0.14 20.65
CA ILE A 130 -4.48 -0.84 19.91
C ILE A 130 -3.25 -1.16 20.74
N ARG A 131 -3.23 -2.38 21.29
CA ARG A 131 -2.13 -2.88 22.13
C ARG A 131 -1.18 -3.73 21.30
N LEU A 132 0.07 -3.31 21.24
CA LEU A 132 1.12 -3.97 20.48
C LEU A 132 1.93 -4.87 21.41
N LYS A 133 2.04 -6.14 21.03
CA LYS A 133 2.86 -7.11 21.74
C LYS A 133 4.00 -7.58 20.85
N LYS A 134 5.23 -7.32 21.28
CA LYS A 134 6.43 -7.95 20.72
C LYS A 134 6.50 -9.41 21.16
N GLY A 135 6.95 -10.31 20.27
CA GLY A 135 7.41 -11.69 20.54
C GLY A 135 6.78 -12.46 21.73
N GLY A 136 6.14 -13.62 21.48
CA GLY A 136 5.57 -14.45 22.56
C GLY A 136 4.91 -15.76 22.12
N PRO A 137 4.08 -16.42 22.93
CA PRO A 137 3.22 -17.52 22.48
C PRO A 137 2.04 -16.99 21.64
N ARG A 138 1.51 -17.81 20.71
CA ARG A 138 0.40 -17.41 19.80
C ARG A 138 -0.75 -16.81 20.62
N LEU A 139 -1.41 -15.78 20.07
CA LEU A 139 -2.70 -15.33 20.58
C LEU A 139 -3.71 -16.43 20.23
N TYR A 140 -4.32 -17.01 21.26
CA TYR A 140 -5.37 -18.03 21.15
C TYR A 140 -6.73 -17.37 21.39
#